data_AF-A0A833WV14-F1
#
_entry.id   AF-A0A833WV14-F1
#
_cell.length_a   1.000
_cell.length_b   1.000
_cell.length_c   1.000
_cell.angle_alpha   90.00
_cell.angle_beta   90.00
_cell.angle_gamma   90.00
#
_symmetry.space_group_name_H-M   'P 1'
#
loop_
_entity.id
_entity.type
_entity.pdbx_description
1 polymer ?
#
loop_
_entity_poly.entity_id
_entity_poly.type
_entity_poly.pdbx_seq_one_letter_code
_entity_poly.pdbx_strand_id
1 'polypeptide(L)'
;MNVLLSSLTYIFALPSKTFEGELHVALLAEQLICDHNLLDPLCSIIDHYHHSSKVSRSAEHEVVVLVLLEAIRVVRQWSEYSSLVPRFENSCIVRDRLLPLMIEQLQIHSNQSSPKKIVLVLEILLVFRSLAASHGLRSVLASFENLQMSLKWLCSSGTFRTSCDAHGDGNLIALMAREARNVQKLLGMCLDVSPPIVRNGSAVVVSKVAMVTTQKQVRSGLVRPETLRAYGYKR
;
A
#
# COMPACT_ATOMS: atom_id res chain seq x y z
N MET A 1 11.11 10.74 -19.56
CA MET A 1 10.59 10.26 -18.25
C MET A 1 9.09 10.51 -18.09
N ASN A 2 8.58 11.71 -18.34
CA ASN A 2 7.16 12.07 -18.13
C ASN A 2 6.17 11.27 -19.02
N VAL A 3 6.55 10.94 -20.26
CA VAL A 3 5.71 10.14 -21.19
C VAL A 3 5.54 8.70 -20.70
N LEU A 4 6.61 8.03 -20.26
CA LEU A 4 6.54 6.66 -19.73
C LEU A 4 5.64 6.61 -18.50
N LEU A 5 5.79 7.55 -17.56
CA LEU A 5 4.96 7.61 -16.37
C LEU A 5 3.50 7.88 -16.74
N SER A 6 3.25 8.82 -17.66
CA SER A 6 1.90 9.11 -18.16
C SER A 6 1.26 7.90 -18.84
N SER A 7 2.03 7.12 -19.61
CA SER A 7 1.57 5.89 -20.25
C SER A 7 1.28 4.80 -19.22
N LEU A 8 2.14 4.61 -18.22
CA LEU A 8 1.90 3.65 -17.14
C LEU A 8 0.68 4.05 -16.31
N THR A 9 0.60 5.32 -15.88
CA THR A 9 -0.57 5.86 -15.20
C THR A 9 -1.82 5.69 -16.05
N TYR A 10 -1.80 5.99 -17.34
CA TYR A 10 -2.97 5.83 -18.21
C TYR A 10 -3.42 4.37 -18.35
N ILE A 11 -2.46 3.44 -18.50
CA ILE A 11 -2.72 2.01 -18.60
C ILE A 11 -3.33 1.47 -17.30
N PHE A 12 -2.83 1.91 -16.14
CA PHE A 12 -3.25 1.36 -14.85
C PHE A 12 -4.36 2.18 -14.15
N ALA A 13 -4.61 3.43 -14.53
CA ALA A 13 -5.69 4.28 -13.99
C ALA A 13 -7.06 4.02 -14.63
N LEU A 14 -7.16 3.16 -15.64
CA LEU A 14 -8.46 2.77 -16.18
C LEU A 14 -9.19 1.85 -15.18
N PRO A 15 -10.36 2.25 -14.67
CA PRO A 15 -11.21 1.31 -13.94
C PRO A 15 -11.68 0.27 -14.95
N SER A 16 -11.09 -0.92 -14.91
CA SER A 16 -11.54 -2.09 -15.63
C SER A 16 -12.92 -2.48 -15.10
N LYS A 17 -13.97 -1.93 -15.70
CA LYS A 17 -15.37 -2.21 -15.34
C LYS A 17 -15.81 -3.65 -15.68
N THR A 18 -14.94 -4.42 -16.34
CA THR A 18 -15.20 -5.78 -16.78
C THR A 18 -14.07 -6.68 -16.29
N PHE A 19 -14.43 -7.89 -15.86
CA PHE A 19 -13.48 -8.92 -15.41
C PHE A 19 -12.41 -9.24 -16.48
N GLU A 20 -12.79 -9.20 -17.76
CA GLU A 20 -11.84 -9.34 -18.88
C GLU A 20 -10.84 -8.17 -18.98
N GLY A 21 -11.27 -6.95 -18.64
CA GLY A 21 -10.39 -5.79 -18.58
C GLY A 21 -9.39 -5.88 -17.43
N GLU A 22 -9.81 -6.38 -16.27
CA GLU A 22 -8.92 -6.64 -15.13
C GLU A 22 -7.86 -7.67 -15.48
N LEU A 23 -8.27 -8.76 -16.14
CA LEU A 23 -7.35 -9.81 -16.58
C LEU A 23 -6.36 -9.28 -17.62
N HIS A 24 -6.82 -8.49 -18.59
CA HIS A 24 -5.95 -7.93 -19.64
C HIS A 24 -4.94 -6.92 -19.07
N VAL A 25 -5.37 -6.05 -18.15
CA VAL A 25 -4.47 -5.09 -17.49
C VAL A 25 -3.48 -5.82 -16.58
N ALA A 26 -3.90 -6.86 -15.86
CA ALA A 26 -3.00 -7.68 -15.05
C ALA A 26 -1.95 -8.40 -15.91
N LEU A 27 -2.37 -8.97 -17.05
CA LEU A 27 -1.46 -9.67 -17.97
C LEU A 27 -0.49 -8.70 -18.65
N LEU A 28 -0.93 -7.48 -18.97
CA LEU A 28 -0.06 -6.42 -19.46
C LEU A 28 0.89 -5.92 -18.36
N ALA A 29 0.44 -5.82 -17.10
CA ALA A 29 1.30 -5.51 -15.95
C ALA A 29 2.39 -6.58 -15.79
N GLU A 30 2.01 -7.85 -15.90
CA GLU A 30 2.92 -8.97 -15.86
C GLU A 30 3.94 -8.91 -16.98
N GLN A 31 3.53 -8.69 -18.24
CA GLN A 31 4.46 -8.52 -19.37
C GLN A 31 5.41 -7.33 -19.17
N LEU A 32 4.89 -6.21 -18.70
CA LEU A 32 5.68 -4.99 -18.45
C LEU A 32 6.70 -5.19 -17.32
N ILE A 33 6.33 -5.88 -16.24
CA ILE A 33 7.22 -6.12 -15.10
C ILE A 33 8.17 -7.29 -15.37
N CYS A 34 7.68 -8.36 -15.98
CA CYS A 34 8.44 -9.60 -16.19
C CYS A 34 9.35 -9.52 -17.43
N ASP A 35 8.84 -9.02 -18.56
CA ASP A 35 9.59 -9.04 -19.80
C ASP A 35 10.48 -7.80 -19.96
N HIS A 36 10.06 -6.67 -19.37
CA HIS A 36 10.74 -5.38 -19.54
C HIS A 36 11.39 -4.85 -18.25
N ASN A 37 11.33 -5.62 -17.15
CA ASN A 37 11.89 -5.29 -15.84
C ASN A 37 11.57 -3.86 -15.37
N LEU A 38 10.36 -3.37 -15.63
CA LEU A 38 9.98 -1.97 -15.37
C LEU A 38 9.95 -1.57 -13.89
N LEU A 39 10.06 -2.55 -12.98
CA LEU A 39 10.16 -2.32 -11.55
C LEU A 39 11.42 -1.52 -11.17
N ASP A 40 12.58 -1.83 -11.77
CA ASP A 40 13.84 -1.13 -11.47
C ASP A 40 13.87 0.33 -11.98
N PRO A 41 13.48 0.61 -13.25
CA PRO A 41 13.27 1.98 -13.72
C PRO A 41 12.27 2.76 -12.87
N LEU A 42 11.17 2.14 -12.45
CA LEU A 42 10.18 2.80 -11.59
C LEU A 42 10.77 3.14 -10.21
N CYS A 43 11.52 2.22 -9.59
CA CYS A 43 12.21 2.49 -8.33
C CYS A 43 13.24 3.63 -8.48
N SER A 44 13.95 3.67 -9.61
CA SER A 44 14.91 4.74 -9.90
C SER A 44 14.25 6.10 -10.13
N ILE A 45 13.06 6.13 -10.75
CA ILE A 45 12.23 7.33 -10.87
C ILE A 45 11.81 7.81 -9.48
N ILE A 46 11.26 6.92 -8.65
CA ILE A 46 10.84 7.24 -7.28
C ILE A 46 12.00 7.81 -6.48
N ASP A 47 13.18 7.19 -6.57
CA ASP A 47 14.38 7.66 -5.87
C ASP A 47 14.84 9.05 -6.34
N HIS A 48 14.86 9.28 -7.66
CA HIS A 48 15.22 10.58 -8.22
C HIS A 48 14.29 11.70 -7.75
N TYR A 49 12.97 11.48 -7.80
CA TYR A 49 11.99 12.48 -7.38
C TYR A 49 11.88 12.60 -5.85
N HIS A 50 12.20 11.54 -5.10
CA HIS A 50 12.36 11.60 -3.65
C HIS A 50 13.49 12.56 -3.26
N HIS A 51 14.66 12.45 -3.88
CA HIS A 51 15.78 13.34 -3.60
C HIS A 51 15.49 14.77 -4.09
N SER A 52 14.87 14.89 -5.26
CA SER A 52 14.47 16.19 -5.80
C SER A 52 13.48 16.90 -4.88
N SER A 53 12.55 16.19 -4.24
CA SER A 53 11.55 16.82 -3.36
C SER A 53 12.16 17.47 -2.12
N LYS A 54 13.32 16.99 -1.66
CA LYS A 54 14.06 17.59 -0.53
C LYS A 54 14.77 18.89 -0.90
N VAL A 55 15.10 19.09 -2.18
CA VAL A 55 15.95 20.19 -2.66
C VAL A 55 15.15 21.26 -3.43
N SER A 56 14.05 20.87 -4.08
CA SER A 56 13.29 21.74 -4.96
C SER A 56 12.53 22.86 -4.24
N ARG A 57 12.43 24.01 -4.91
CA ARG A 57 11.71 25.21 -4.42
C ARG A 57 10.25 25.21 -4.86
N SER A 58 9.42 25.98 -4.14
CA SER A 58 7.93 26.05 -4.21
C SER A 58 7.25 25.50 -5.48
N ALA A 59 7.45 26.11 -6.66
CA ALA A 59 6.74 25.71 -7.89
C ALA A 59 7.21 24.36 -8.47
N GLU A 60 8.53 24.11 -8.47
CA GLU A 60 9.11 22.83 -8.93
C GLU A 60 8.78 21.70 -7.96
N HIS A 61 8.74 22.02 -6.66
CA HIS A 61 8.39 21.07 -5.61
C HIS A 61 6.97 20.50 -5.81
N GLU A 62 6.01 21.29 -6.30
CA GLU A 62 4.67 20.76 -6.59
C GLU A 62 4.68 19.73 -7.71
N VAL A 63 5.40 19.99 -8.80
CA VAL A 63 5.53 19.06 -9.93
C VAL A 63 6.21 17.77 -9.48
N VAL A 64 7.28 17.89 -8.70
CA VAL A 64 8.01 16.75 -8.14
C VAL A 64 7.10 15.86 -7.28
N VAL A 65 6.28 16.45 -6.40
CA VAL A 65 5.33 15.69 -5.58
C VAL A 65 4.26 15.00 -6.43
N LEU A 66 3.79 15.62 -7.51
CA LEU A 66 2.83 15.00 -8.42
C LEU A 66 3.43 13.81 -9.16
N VAL A 67 4.66 13.93 -9.67
CA VAL A 67 5.35 12.81 -10.33
C VAL A 67 5.57 11.66 -9.35
N LEU A 68 6.00 11.97 -8.13
CA LEU A 68 6.19 10.98 -7.08
C LEU A 68 4.87 10.28 -6.70
N LEU A 69 3.78 11.03 -6.59
CA LEU A 69 2.44 10.50 -6.35
C LEU A 69 2.01 9.52 -7.44
N GLU A 70 2.19 9.89 -8.70
CA GLU A 70 1.83 9.02 -9.83
C GLU A 70 2.70 7.76 -9.88
N ALA A 71 4.00 7.86 -9.60
CA ALA A 71 4.86 6.70 -9.51
C ALA A 71 4.42 5.73 -8.39
N ILE A 72 4.04 6.25 -7.22
CA ILE A 72 3.54 5.45 -6.10
C ILE A 72 2.17 4.84 -6.42
N ARG A 73 1.29 5.52 -7.17
CA ARG A 73 0.02 4.96 -7.63
C ARG A 73 0.21 3.75 -8.53
N VAL A 74 1.20 3.79 -9.42
CA VAL A 74 1.57 2.63 -10.25
C VAL A 74 2.02 1.47 -9.35
N VAL A 75 2.88 1.72 -8.36
CA VAL A 75 3.29 0.70 -7.38
C VAL A 75 2.08 0.14 -6.61
N ARG A 76 1.13 1.00 -6.21
CA ARG A 76 -0.10 0.58 -5.52
C ARG A 76 -0.90 -0.39 -6.36
N GLN A 77 -1.19 -0.01 -7.61
CA GLN A 77 -1.92 -0.85 -8.55
C GLN A 77 -1.21 -2.19 -8.75
N TRP A 78 0.11 -2.18 -8.93
CA TRP A 78 0.90 -3.41 -9.07
C TRP A 78 0.87 -4.29 -7.83
N SER A 79 0.88 -3.70 -6.64
CA SER A 79 0.81 -4.43 -5.36
C SER A 79 -0.56 -5.07 -5.09
N GLU A 80 -1.63 -4.58 -5.75
CA GLU A 80 -2.98 -5.13 -5.63
C GLU A 80 -3.16 -6.42 -6.46
N TYR A 81 -2.32 -6.65 -7.48
CA TYR A 81 -2.34 -7.89 -8.26
C TYR A 81 -1.60 -9.02 -7.55
N SER A 82 -2.34 -10.03 -7.09
CA SER A 82 -1.79 -11.17 -6.36
C SER A 82 -0.72 -11.96 -7.12
N SER A 83 -0.78 -11.98 -8.46
CA SER A 83 0.21 -12.64 -9.31
C SER A 83 1.57 -11.93 -9.33
N LEU A 84 1.62 -10.64 -9.03
CA LEU A 84 2.85 -9.85 -8.96
C LEU A 84 3.50 -9.88 -7.57
N VAL A 85 2.77 -10.22 -6.52
CA VAL A 85 3.26 -10.26 -5.13
C VAL A 85 4.55 -11.08 -4.97
N PRO A 86 4.69 -12.30 -5.55
CA PRO A 86 5.95 -13.05 -5.46
C PRO A 86 7.15 -12.32 -6.07
N ARG A 87 6.94 -11.43 -7.05
CA ARG A 87 8.02 -10.60 -7.63
C ARG A 87 8.45 -9.51 -6.66
N PHE A 88 7.50 -8.87 -5.96
CA PHE A 88 7.82 -7.91 -4.90
C PHE A 88 8.57 -8.59 -3.75
N GLU A 89 8.19 -9.82 -3.37
CA GLU A 89 8.87 -10.59 -2.32
C GLU A 89 10.32 -10.93 -2.68
N ASN A 90 10.56 -11.37 -3.91
CA ASN A 90 11.88 -11.83 -4.35
C ASN A 90 12.80 -10.69 -4.82
N SER A 91 12.29 -9.45 -4.93
CA SER A 91 13.06 -8.32 -5.43
C SER A 91 13.85 -7.64 -4.32
N CYS A 92 15.19 -7.74 -4.37
CA CYS A 92 16.07 -6.99 -3.48
C CYS A 92 15.87 -5.47 -3.63
N ILE A 93 15.59 -4.99 -4.84
CA ILE A 93 15.36 -3.56 -5.10
C ILE A 93 14.12 -3.06 -4.36
N VAL A 94 13.08 -3.90 -4.26
CA VAL A 94 11.88 -3.57 -3.49
C VAL A 94 12.22 -3.45 -2.01
N ARG A 95 12.87 -4.47 -1.46
CA ARG A 95 13.22 -4.53 -0.03
C ARG A 95 14.20 -3.44 0.39
N ASP A 96 15.26 -3.25 -0.40
CA ASP A 96 16.45 -2.49 0.00
C ASP A 96 16.36 -1.02 -0.45
N ARG A 97 15.47 -0.68 -1.40
CA ARG A 97 15.33 0.69 -1.92
C ARG A 97 13.89 1.20 -1.89
N LEU A 98 12.94 0.50 -2.51
CA LEU A 98 11.55 1.00 -2.62
C LEU A 98 10.88 1.16 -1.26
N LEU A 99 10.91 0.13 -0.42
CA LEU A 99 10.26 0.17 0.90
C LEU A 99 10.88 1.26 1.80
N PRO A 100 12.21 1.36 1.96
CA PRO A 100 12.83 2.47 2.70
C PRO A 100 12.40 3.85 2.19
N LEU A 101 12.40 4.08 0.88
CA LEU A 101 12.00 5.37 0.28
C LEU A 101 10.54 5.71 0.60
N MET A 102 9.64 4.73 0.52
CA MET A 102 8.23 4.92 0.85
C MET A 102 8.02 5.20 2.34
N ILE A 103 8.78 4.55 3.22
CA ILE A 103 8.74 4.80 4.67
C ILE A 103 9.23 6.22 4.98
N GLU A 104 10.30 6.67 4.33
CA GLU A 104 10.79 8.03 4.51
C GLU A 104 9.79 9.07 3.99
N GLN A 105 9.17 8.83 2.83
CA GLN A 105 8.11 9.69 2.31
C GLN A 105 6.89 9.74 3.25
N LEU A 106 6.55 8.61 3.88
CA LEU A 106 5.53 8.58 4.92
C LEU A 106 5.88 9.50 6.09
N GLN A 107 7.13 9.48 6.56
CA GLN A 107 7.61 10.32 7.65
C GLN A 107 7.63 11.82 7.29
N ILE A 108 8.09 12.17 6.10
CA ILE A 108 8.18 13.57 5.64
C ILE A 108 6.77 14.20 5.55
N HIS A 109 5.78 13.42 5.12
CA HIS A 109 4.46 13.92 4.77
C HIS A 109 3.37 13.65 5.81
N SER A 110 3.62 12.84 6.85
CA SER A 110 2.62 12.50 7.88
C SER A 110 2.04 13.71 8.60
N ASN A 111 2.83 14.77 8.78
CA ASN A 111 2.45 15.94 9.58
C ASN A 111 1.84 17.07 8.73
N GLN A 112 1.66 16.86 7.42
CA GLN A 112 1.33 17.93 6.50
C GLN A 112 -0.18 18.01 6.22
N SER A 113 -0.71 19.23 6.14
CA SER A 113 -2.15 19.50 5.97
C SER A 113 -2.60 19.63 4.52
N SER A 114 -1.68 19.68 3.56
CA SER A 114 -2.06 19.89 2.16
C SER A 114 -2.74 18.63 1.60
N PRO A 115 -3.84 18.76 0.84
CA PRO A 115 -4.56 17.61 0.29
C PRO A 115 -3.68 16.67 -0.53
N LYS A 116 -2.79 17.20 -1.38
CA LYS A 116 -1.89 16.40 -2.24
C LYS A 116 -0.97 15.48 -1.43
N LYS A 117 -0.39 16.01 -0.33
CA LYS A 117 0.53 15.25 0.54
C LYS A 117 -0.22 14.23 1.41
N ILE A 118 -1.46 14.53 1.81
CA ILE A 118 -2.31 13.54 2.48
C ILE A 118 -2.67 12.39 1.52
N VAL A 119 -2.99 12.71 0.26
CA VAL A 119 -3.22 11.69 -0.77
C VAL A 119 -1.96 10.84 -1.00
N LEU A 120 -0.78 11.44 -1.08
CA LEU A 120 0.48 10.71 -1.18
C LEU A 120 0.65 9.70 -0.02
N VAL A 121 0.43 10.15 1.21
CA VAL A 121 0.50 9.27 2.39
C VAL A 121 -0.54 8.14 2.30
N LEU A 122 -1.76 8.43 1.85
CA LEU A 122 -2.79 7.42 1.64
C LEU A 122 -2.36 6.34 0.63
N GLU A 123 -1.83 6.74 -0.52
CA GLU A 123 -1.37 5.77 -1.54
C GLU A 123 -0.23 4.89 -0.98
N ILE A 124 0.70 5.46 -0.20
CA ILE A 124 1.76 4.70 0.47
C ILE A 124 1.18 3.68 1.46
N LEU A 125 0.20 4.08 2.28
CA LEU A 125 -0.47 3.19 3.23
C LEU A 125 -1.23 2.07 2.52
N LEU A 126 -1.86 2.35 1.38
CA LEU A 126 -2.53 1.34 0.56
C LEU A 126 -1.53 0.33 -0.02
N VAL A 127 -0.38 0.79 -0.51
CA VAL A 127 0.72 -0.10 -0.95
C VAL A 127 1.14 -1.02 0.20
N PHE A 128 1.44 -0.47 1.38
CA PHE A 128 1.83 -1.29 2.53
C PHE A 128 0.76 -2.27 2.94
N ARG A 129 -0.53 -1.90 2.86
CA ARG A 129 -1.64 -2.80 3.16
C ARG A 129 -1.67 -3.98 2.18
N SER A 130 -1.54 -3.72 0.88
CA SER A 130 -1.54 -4.76 -0.16
C SER A 130 -0.33 -5.68 -0.01
N LEU A 131 0.87 -5.12 0.18
CA LEU A 131 2.09 -5.91 0.38
C LEU A 131 2.03 -6.73 1.70
N ALA A 132 1.52 -6.16 2.79
CA ALA A 132 1.36 -6.86 4.06
C ALA A 132 0.28 -7.97 4.05
N ALA A 133 -0.50 -8.10 2.96
CA ALA A 133 -1.34 -9.28 2.77
C ALA A 133 -0.49 -10.55 2.60
N SER A 134 0.71 -10.43 2.03
CA SER A 134 1.66 -11.54 1.92
C SER A 134 2.49 -11.73 3.18
N HIS A 135 2.73 -12.98 3.58
CA HIS A 135 3.49 -13.27 4.80
C HIS A 135 4.96 -12.83 4.70
N GLY A 136 5.61 -13.03 3.56
CA GLY A 136 7.02 -12.66 3.37
C GLY A 136 7.25 -11.15 3.41
N LEU A 137 6.43 -10.40 2.67
CA LEU A 137 6.49 -8.93 2.73
C LEU A 137 6.02 -8.37 4.08
N ARG A 138 5.06 -9.01 4.75
CA ARG A 138 4.61 -8.58 6.07
C ARG A 138 5.73 -8.66 7.10
N SER A 139 6.53 -9.73 7.13
CA SER A 139 7.66 -9.83 8.07
C SER A 139 8.74 -8.80 7.76
N VAL A 140 9.02 -8.55 6.48
CA VAL A 140 9.93 -7.49 6.03
C VAL A 140 9.42 -6.11 6.49
N LEU A 141 8.16 -5.78 6.23
CA LEU A 141 7.56 -4.50 6.66
C LEU A 141 7.55 -4.35 8.19
N ALA A 142 7.27 -5.43 8.93
CA ALA A 142 7.28 -5.43 10.38
C ALA A 142 8.67 -5.15 10.97
N SER A 143 9.74 -5.50 10.25
CA SER A 143 11.12 -5.26 10.67
C SER A 143 11.54 -3.78 10.64
N PHE A 144 10.82 -2.92 9.93
CA PHE A 144 11.13 -1.49 9.87
C PHE A 144 10.57 -0.74 11.09
N GLU A 145 11.43 -0.44 12.06
CA GLU A 145 11.06 0.35 13.25
C GLU A 145 10.49 1.73 12.89
N ASN A 146 11.07 2.38 11.87
CA ASN A 146 10.62 3.65 11.34
C ASN A 146 9.16 3.61 10.87
N LEU A 147 8.75 2.52 10.21
CA LEU A 147 7.38 2.31 9.79
C LEU A 147 6.45 2.14 11.01
N GLN A 148 6.86 1.35 12.01
CA GLN A 148 6.08 1.16 13.23
C GLN A 148 5.84 2.47 13.98
N MET A 149 6.87 3.32 14.08
CA MET A 149 6.75 4.64 14.70
C MET A 149 5.80 5.55 13.92
N SER A 150 5.94 5.63 12.59
CA SER A 150 5.06 6.43 11.75
C SER A 150 3.60 5.98 11.83
N LEU A 151 3.35 4.67 11.79
CA LEU A 151 2.00 4.12 11.92
C LEU A 151 1.39 4.45 13.28
N LYS A 152 2.14 4.27 14.39
CA LYS A 152 1.68 4.65 15.73
C LYS A 152 1.28 6.13 15.79
N TRP A 153 2.13 7.02 15.26
CA TRP A 153 1.85 8.44 15.22
C TRP A 153 0.58 8.76 14.42
N LEU A 154 0.44 8.20 13.21
CA LEU A 154 -0.72 8.39 12.34
C LEU A 154 -2.02 7.88 12.99
N CYS A 155 -1.96 6.75 13.69
CA CYS A 155 -3.07 6.20 14.45
C CYS A 155 -3.52 7.14 15.59
N SER A 156 -2.58 7.78 16.29
CA SER A 156 -2.88 8.70 17.40
C SER A 156 -3.37 10.08 16.92
N SER A 157 -2.85 10.59 15.81
CA SER A 157 -3.24 11.88 15.23
C SER A 157 -4.70 11.93 14.77
N GLY A 158 -5.28 10.78 14.40
CA GLY A 158 -6.69 10.65 14.05
C GLY A 158 -7.63 10.79 15.26
N THR A 159 -7.17 10.46 16.47
CA THR A 159 -7.99 10.47 17.70
C THR A 159 -8.10 11.86 18.32
N PHE A 160 -7.09 12.72 18.12
CA PHE A 160 -7.07 14.09 18.65
C PHE A 160 -8.01 15.06 17.94
N ARG A 161 -8.54 14.70 16.76
CA ARG A 161 -9.32 15.60 15.90
C ARG A 161 -10.76 15.14 15.65
N THR A 162 -11.18 14.01 16.21
CA THR A 162 -12.56 13.52 16.13
C THR A 162 -13.30 13.80 17.44
N SER A 163 -13.36 15.07 17.82
CA SER A 163 -14.42 15.62 18.66
C SER A 163 -15.29 16.44 17.70
N CYS A 164 -16.56 16.07 17.59
CA CYS A 164 -17.58 16.61 16.68
C CYS A 164 -17.74 15.89 15.34
N ASP A 165 -18.86 15.16 15.29
CA ASP A 165 -19.70 14.82 14.15
C ASP A 165 -19.19 13.80 13.12
N ALA A 166 -19.72 12.58 13.31
CA ALA A 166 -19.89 11.56 12.29
C ALA A 166 -20.57 12.17 11.06
N HIS A 167 -19.91 12.09 9.89
CA HIS A 167 -20.42 11.83 8.53
C HIS A 167 -19.16 11.63 7.65
N GLY A 168 -18.47 10.51 7.91
CA GLY A 168 -17.12 10.23 7.43
C GLY A 168 -17.07 9.60 6.04
N ASP A 169 -17.15 10.42 4.99
CA ASP A 169 -16.68 10.05 3.64
C ASP A 169 -15.82 11.15 2.99
N GLY A 170 -15.79 12.36 3.56
CA GLY A 170 -15.03 13.50 3.03
C GLY A 170 -13.71 13.82 3.73
N ASN A 171 -13.40 13.20 4.87
CA ASN A 171 -12.23 13.57 5.68
C ASN A 171 -11.01 12.68 5.37
N LEU A 172 -10.12 13.19 4.51
CA LEU A 172 -8.88 12.50 4.12
C LEU A 172 -7.98 12.14 5.32
N ILE A 173 -7.98 12.95 6.39
CA ILE A 173 -7.19 12.67 7.59
C ILE A 173 -7.76 11.46 8.35
N ALA A 174 -9.08 11.37 8.44
CA ALA A 174 -9.74 10.22 9.07
C ALA A 174 -9.50 8.93 8.26
N LEU A 175 -9.53 9.03 6.92
CA LEU A 175 -9.18 7.93 6.03
C LEU A 175 -7.72 7.49 6.24
N MET A 176 -6.79 8.45 6.33
CA MET A 176 -5.37 8.18 6.57
C MET A 176 -5.14 7.45 7.88
N ALA A 177 -5.76 7.93 8.97
CA ALA A 177 -5.68 7.26 10.27
C ALA A 177 -6.31 5.86 10.25
N ARG A 178 -7.41 5.68 9.51
CA ARG A 178 -8.04 4.35 9.33
C ARG A 178 -7.11 3.39 8.61
N GLU A 179 -6.51 3.81 7.49
CA GLU A 179 -5.60 2.93 6.75
C GLU A 179 -4.31 2.65 7.51
N ALA A 180 -3.77 3.62 8.27
CA ALA A 180 -2.64 3.38 9.17
C ALA A 180 -2.95 2.29 10.21
N ARG A 181 -4.16 2.30 10.82
CA ARG A 181 -4.61 1.24 11.73
C ARG A 181 -4.73 -0.12 11.04
N ASN A 182 -5.23 -0.15 9.80
CA ASN A 182 -5.34 -1.38 9.03
C ASN A 182 -3.96 -1.99 8.77
N VAL A 183 -2.99 -1.19 8.35
CA VAL A 183 -1.60 -1.63 8.15
C VAL A 183 -1.01 -2.11 9.46
N GLN A 184 -1.13 -1.32 10.55
CA GLN A 184 -0.60 -1.69 11.85
C GLN A 184 -1.16 -3.02 12.36
N LYS A 185 -2.46 -3.26 12.17
CA LYS A 185 -3.10 -4.54 12.51
C LYS A 185 -2.50 -5.71 11.73
N LEU A 186 -2.29 -5.54 10.43
CA LEU A 186 -1.68 -6.57 9.59
C LEU A 186 -0.24 -6.87 10.04
N LEU A 187 0.56 -5.85 10.35
CA LEU A 187 1.94 -6.04 10.82
C LEU A 187 1.99 -6.67 12.22
N GLY A 188 1.02 -6.36 13.10
CA GLY A 188 0.90 -6.99 14.42
C GLY A 188 0.67 -8.50 14.38
N MET A 189 0.02 -9.01 13.32
CA MET A 189 -0.17 -10.46 13.14
C MET A 189 1.14 -11.25 13.00
N CYS A 190 2.25 -10.60 12.64
CA CYS A 190 3.57 -11.22 12.65
C CYS A 190 4.18 -11.33 14.06
N LEU A 191 3.78 -10.45 14.98
CA LEU A 191 4.33 -10.39 16.34
C LEU A 191 3.60 -11.32 17.32
N ASP A 192 2.37 -11.74 17.00
CA ASP A 192 1.56 -12.65 17.82
C ASP A 192 1.87 -14.14 17.59
N VAL A 193 2.80 -14.48 16.69
CA VAL A 193 3.32 -15.85 16.56
C VAL A 193 4.32 -16.11 17.68
N SER A 194 3.79 -16.24 18.90
CA SER A 194 4.53 -16.84 20.00
C SER A 194 4.91 -18.26 19.58
N PRO A 195 6.17 -18.72 19.73
CA PRO A 195 6.49 -20.12 19.52
C PRO A 195 5.62 -20.97 20.48
N PRO A 196 5.19 -22.18 20.09
CA PRO A 196 4.52 -23.06 21.03
C PRO A 196 5.44 -23.23 22.24
N ILE A 197 4.97 -22.78 23.40
CA ILE A 197 5.67 -22.98 24.67
C ILE A 197 5.70 -24.48 24.89
N VAL A 198 6.82 -25.12 24.56
CA VAL A 198 7.11 -26.48 25.00
C VAL A 198 7.40 -26.39 26.49
N ARG A 199 6.34 -26.46 27.30
CA ARG A 199 6.48 -26.78 28.71
C ARG A 199 6.80 -28.27 28.80
N ASN A 200 8.02 -28.57 29.23
CA ASN A 200 8.44 -29.91 29.59
C ASN A 200 7.40 -30.56 30.53
N GLY A 201 6.76 -31.62 30.06
CA GLY A 201 5.75 -32.36 30.81
C GLY A 201 4.64 -32.87 29.91
N SER A 202 4.70 -34.16 29.59
CA SER A 202 3.77 -34.93 28.78
C SER A 202 2.30 -34.51 28.87
N ALA A 203 1.67 -34.25 27.72
CA ALA A 203 0.26 -34.57 27.51
C ALA A 203 -0.06 -34.68 26.01
N VAL A 204 -0.49 -35.88 25.63
CA VAL A 204 -1.15 -36.25 24.39
C VAL A 204 -2.47 -35.50 24.25
N VAL A 205 -2.78 -34.92 23.09
CA VAL A 205 -4.17 -34.84 22.59
C VAL A 205 -4.23 -34.97 21.07
N VAL A 206 -4.59 -36.19 20.65
CA VAL A 206 -5.63 -36.55 19.66
C VAL A 206 -5.67 -35.76 18.35
N SER A 207 -5.17 -36.41 17.30
CA SER A 207 -5.57 -36.16 15.92
C SER A 207 -7.06 -36.45 15.78
N LYS A 208 -7.89 -35.39 15.77
CA LYS A 208 -9.29 -35.49 15.41
C LYS A 208 -9.42 -35.16 13.94
N VAL A 209 -9.36 -36.20 13.12
CA VAL A 209 -9.88 -36.18 11.75
C VAL A 209 -11.35 -35.76 11.84
N ALA A 210 -11.63 -34.51 11.46
CA ALA A 210 -12.97 -34.03 11.23
C ALA A 210 -13.05 -33.66 9.75
N MET A 211 -13.49 -34.63 8.93
CA MET A 211 -14.19 -34.30 7.69
C MET A 211 -15.40 -33.45 8.07
N VAL A 212 -15.33 -32.15 7.79
CA VAL A 212 -16.50 -31.28 7.75
C VAL A 212 -16.40 -30.46 6.47
N THR A 213 -17.09 -30.96 5.45
CA THR A 213 -17.62 -30.17 4.34
C THR A 213 -18.40 -28.99 4.90
N THR A 214 -17.80 -27.80 4.91
CA THR A 214 -18.55 -26.54 4.93
C THR A 214 -17.86 -25.52 4.04
N GLN A 215 -18.44 -25.40 2.86
CA GLN A 215 -18.35 -24.27 1.94
C GLN A 215 -18.78 -23.00 2.70
N LYS A 216 -17.83 -22.32 3.35
CA LYS A 216 -18.04 -20.98 3.89
C LYS A 216 -17.53 -19.98 2.86
N GLN A 217 -18.47 -19.44 2.09
CA GLN A 217 -18.29 -18.22 1.32
C GLN A 217 -17.63 -17.16 2.22
N VAL A 218 -16.37 -16.86 1.94
CA VAL A 218 -15.75 -15.61 2.36
C VAL A 218 -16.52 -14.52 1.63
N ARG A 219 -17.37 -13.78 2.36
CA ARG A 219 -17.91 -12.52 1.86
C ARG A 219 -16.72 -11.59 1.66
N SER A 220 -16.21 -11.55 0.44
CA SER A 220 -15.46 -10.42 -0.06
C SER A 220 -16.37 -9.20 0.12
N GLY A 221 -15.99 -8.32 1.05
CA GLY A 221 -16.56 -6.98 1.11
C GLY A 221 -16.14 -6.27 -0.17
N LEU A 222 -16.97 -6.42 -1.20
CA LEU A 222 -16.86 -5.76 -2.49
C LEU A 222 -16.88 -4.24 -2.22
N VAL A 223 -15.70 -3.63 -2.14
CA VAL A 223 -15.59 -2.16 -2.16
C VAL A 223 -16.04 -1.75 -3.55
N ARG A 224 -17.23 -1.18 -3.65
CA ARG A 224 -17.78 -0.71 -4.92
C ARG A 224 -16.83 0.35 -5.50
N PRO A 225 -16.42 0.26 -6.78
CA PRO A 225 -15.54 1.22 -7.45
C PRO A 225 -16.20 2.59 -7.73
N GLU A 226 -17.24 2.95 -6.97
CA GLU A 226 -18.04 4.16 -7.13
C GLU A 226 -17.67 5.25 -6.10
N THR A 227 -16.94 4.91 -5.03
CA THR A 227 -16.55 5.85 -3.97
C THR A 227 -15.37 6.76 -4.33
N LEU A 228 -14.68 6.55 -5.46
CA LEU A 228 -13.61 7.43 -5.93
C LEU A 228 -14.04 8.43 -7.01
N ARG A 229 -15.31 8.43 -7.44
CA ARG A 229 -15.81 9.36 -8.48
C ARG A 229 -16.25 10.73 -7.93
N ALA A 230 -16.13 10.97 -6.62
CA ALA A 230 -16.61 12.20 -5.97
C ALA A 230 -15.56 13.33 -5.88
N TYR A 231 -14.29 13.09 -6.24
CA TYR A 231 -13.25 14.13 -6.22
C TYR A 231 -12.93 14.68 -7.62
N GLY A 232 -13.95 15.30 -8.23
CA GLY A 232 -13.78 16.46 -9.12
C GLY A 232 -13.18 16.28 -10.51
N TYR A 233 -14.05 16.11 -11.51
CA TYR A 233 -13.91 16.80 -12.79
C TYR A 233 -15.32 17.11 -13.32
N LYS A 234 -15.77 18.36 -13.15
CA LYS A 234 -16.88 18.91 -13.94
C LYS A 234 -16.26 19.49 -15.21
N ARG A 235 -16.85 19.12 -16.35
CA ARG A 235 -16.52 19.67 -17.68
C ARG A 235 -16.59 21.19 -17.69
#